data_AF-A0A838VSV8-F1
#
_entry.id   AF-A0A838VSV8-F1
#
_cell.length_a   1.000
_cell.length_b   1.000
_cell.length_c   1.000
_cell.angle_alpha   90.00
_cell.angle_beta   90.00
_cell.angle_gamma   90.00
#
_symmetry.space_group_name_H-M   'P 1'
#
loop_
_entity.id
_entity.type
_entity.pdbx_description
1 polymer ?
#
loop_
_entity_poly.entity_id
_entity_poly.type
_entity_poly.pdbx_seq_one_letter_code
_entity_poly.pdbx_strand_id
1 'polypeptide(L)'
;LYRQNGFQPLAHMTYWEISPELLSDLAQAEPDLPNLLPVSNADAQLLYQLDTASMPPLVRQVFDRHTHDFKSSLVNALTDGVKQWFTKTEVVSGYVFEPQRKAAIGYFQVTLDRKGQEPLVATLTVHPAYTWLYPELLSQLARIAKDFPLASLQLASADYQPEREEYLEQIGAQRVEHTLMMSRSVWHKLRESKFVSLEGLQWSEMLQGLQPARKPVPGGMSWLRPQPLPNSISVSDPVPFTRLNTSSEVPPETDTSDKSRG
;
A
#
# COMPACT_ATOMS: atom_id res chain seq x y z
N LEU A 1 -18.80 -18.25 18.61
CA LEU A 1 -17.89 -17.56 19.56
C LEU A 1 -17.36 -16.21 19.02
N TYR A 2 -16.39 -16.18 18.10
CA TYR A 2 -15.69 -14.94 17.70
C TYR A 2 -16.61 -13.80 17.22
N ARG A 3 -17.51 -14.05 16.27
CA ARG A 3 -18.47 -13.03 15.78
C ARG A 3 -19.36 -12.44 16.89
N GLN A 4 -19.73 -13.24 17.90
CA GLN A 4 -20.50 -12.78 19.07
C GLN A 4 -19.67 -11.91 20.03
N ASN A 5 -18.33 -11.96 19.92
CA ASN A 5 -17.39 -11.13 20.69
C ASN A 5 -16.90 -9.91 19.87
N GLY A 6 -17.63 -9.52 18.81
CA GLY A 6 -17.32 -8.35 17.98
C GLY A 6 -16.14 -8.53 17.04
N PHE A 7 -15.67 -9.77 16.80
CA PHE A 7 -14.63 -10.03 15.80
C PHE A 7 -15.22 -10.13 14.39
N GLN A 8 -14.57 -9.47 13.43
CA GLN A 8 -14.89 -9.51 11.99
C GLN A 8 -13.74 -10.19 11.23
N PRO A 9 -14.01 -11.05 10.23
CA PRO A 9 -12.96 -11.57 9.36
C PRO A 9 -12.34 -10.45 8.52
N LEU A 10 -11.04 -10.56 8.22
CA LEU A 10 -10.31 -9.64 7.34
C LEU A 10 -9.85 -10.31 6.05
N ALA A 11 -9.14 -11.42 6.20
CA ALA A 11 -8.46 -12.16 5.15
C ALA A 11 -8.18 -13.58 5.67
N HIS A 12 -8.18 -14.56 4.77
CA HIS A 12 -7.60 -15.86 5.04
C HIS A 12 -6.11 -15.84 4.66
N MET A 13 -5.28 -16.46 5.49
CA MET A 13 -3.85 -16.62 5.26
C MET A 13 -3.55 -18.08 4.99
N THR A 14 -2.91 -18.38 3.86
CA THR A 14 -2.39 -19.70 3.53
C THR A 14 -0.88 -19.71 3.68
N TYR A 15 -0.36 -20.68 4.40
CA TYR A 15 1.08 -20.88 4.58
C TYR A 15 1.52 -21.99 3.64
N TRP A 16 2.56 -21.69 2.88
CA TRP A 16 3.06 -22.51 1.79
C TRP A 16 4.48 -22.94 2.09
N GLU A 17 4.82 -24.19 1.78
CA GLU A 17 6.17 -24.72 1.82
C GLU A 17 6.62 -25.15 0.42
N ILE A 18 7.76 -24.62 -0.01
CA ILE A 18 8.47 -25.00 -1.24
C ILE A 18 9.58 -25.96 -0.80
N SER A 19 9.59 -27.18 -1.38
CA SER A 19 10.54 -28.22 -0.98
C SER A 19 11.97 -27.89 -1.44
N PRO A 20 13.01 -28.46 -0.82
CA PRO A 20 14.40 -28.18 -1.19
C PRO A 20 14.75 -28.59 -2.62
N GLU A 21 14.08 -29.61 -3.17
CA GLU A 21 14.20 -30.03 -4.56
C GLU A 21 13.61 -28.98 -5.51
N LEU A 22 12.39 -28.50 -5.23
CA LEU A 22 11.73 -27.46 -6.00
C LEU A 22 12.48 -26.12 -5.94
N LEU A 23 13.08 -25.78 -4.80
CA LEU A 23 14.03 -24.67 -4.69
C LEU A 23 15.28 -24.89 -5.55
N SER A 24 15.82 -26.11 -5.58
CA SER A 24 16.99 -26.43 -6.40
C SER A 24 16.71 -26.28 -7.90
N ASP A 25 15.47 -26.55 -8.35
CA ASP A 25 15.01 -26.33 -9.71
C ASP A 25 14.74 -24.85 -10.03
N LEU A 26 14.03 -24.12 -9.14
CA LEU A 26 13.82 -22.67 -9.28
C LEU A 26 15.17 -21.90 -9.31
N ALA A 27 16.18 -22.38 -8.57
CA ALA A 27 17.51 -21.79 -8.57
C ALA A 27 18.34 -22.04 -9.85
N GLN A 28 17.79 -22.74 -10.85
CA GLN A 28 18.38 -22.89 -12.18
C GLN A 28 17.98 -21.74 -13.13
N ALA A 29 16.89 -21.03 -12.84
CA ALA A 29 16.45 -19.89 -13.63
C ALA A 29 17.37 -18.66 -13.44
N GLU A 30 17.42 -17.79 -14.46
CA GLU A 30 18.02 -16.45 -14.36
C GLU A 30 16.88 -15.43 -14.25
N PRO A 31 16.65 -14.83 -13.07
CA PRO A 31 15.48 -13.98 -12.85
C PRO A 31 15.67 -12.59 -13.47
N ASP A 32 14.73 -12.16 -14.30
CA ASP A 32 14.74 -10.83 -14.92
C ASP A 32 14.19 -9.78 -13.93
N LEU A 33 15.06 -9.33 -13.04
CA LEU A 33 14.78 -8.33 -12.01
C LEU A 33 15.55 -7.02 -12.28
N PRO A 34 15.18 -6.25 -13.33
CA PRO A 34 15.86 -5.02 -13.68
C PRO A 34 15.70 -3.99 -12.55
N ASN A 35 16.84 -3.44 -12.10
CA ASN A 35 16.90 -2.55 -10.93
C ASN A 35 16.42 -3.22 -9.62
N LEU A 36 16.79 -4.48 -9.39
CA LEU A 36 16.81 -5.04 -8.04
C LEU A 36 17.84 -4.27 -7.19
N LEU A 37 17.38 -3.68 -6.09
CA LEU A 37 18.17 -2.86 -5.18
C LEU A 37 18.10 -3.39 -3.73
N PRO A 38 19.17 -3.27 -2.94
CA PRO A 38 19.14 -3.58 -1.51
C PRO A 38 18.26 -2.58 -0.76
N VAL A 39 17.55 -3.04 0.27
CA VAL A 39 16.65 -2.19 1.06
C VAL A 39 17.43 -1.27 2.01
N SER A 40 17.12 0.03 1.98
CA SER A 40 17.66 1.01 2.92
C SER A 40 16.58 1.88 3.59
N ASN A 41 16.99 2.65 4.60
CA ASN A 41 16.13 3.61 5.30
C ASN A 41 15.67 4.81 4.44
N ALA A 42 16.24 5.00 3.24
CA ALA A 42 15.73 5.96 2.27
C ALA A 42 14.48 5.43 1.53
N ASP A 43 14.41 4.11 1.33
CA ASP A 43 13.44 3.45 0.45
C ASP A 43 12.12 3.13 1.17
N ALA A 44 12.06 3.35 2.48
CA ALA A 44 10.89 3.14 3.34
C ALA A 44 9.59 3.77 2.79
N GLN A 45 9.69 4.90 2.07
CA GLN A 45 8.54 5.54 1.41
C GLN A 45 8.06 4.78 0.16
N LEU A 46 8.97 4.17 -0.61
CA LEU A 46 8.65 3.32 -1.75
C LEU A 46 8.04 1.99 -1.27
N LEU A 47 8.60 1.41 -0.21
CA LEU A 47 8.09 0.17 0.39
C LEU A 47 6.70 0.37 1.03
N TYR A 48 6.46 1.49 1.72
CA TYR A 48 5.13 1.83 2.23
C TYR A 48 4.09 2.01 1.09
N GLN A 49 4.49 2.59 -0.05
CA GLN A 49 3.64 2.70 -1.23
C GLN A 49 3.32 1.33 -1.85
N LEU A 50 4.32 0.45 -1.96
CA LEU A 50 4.15 -0.92 -2.43
C LEU A 50 3.23 -1.74 -1.53
N ASP A 51 3.43 -1.72 -0.21
CA ASP A 51 2.58 -2.39 0.78
C ASP A 51 1.13 -1.85 0.72
N THR A 52 0.98 -0.53 0.64
CA THR A 52 -0.32 0.16 0.46
C THR A 52 -1.04 -0.25 -0.82
N ALA A 53 -0.31 -0.46 -1.92
CA ALA A 53 -0.88 -0.89 -3.21
C ALA A 53 -1.20 -2.40 -3.26
N SER A 54 -0.59 -3.19 -2.38
CA SER A 54 -0.69 -4.66 -2.36
C SER A 54 -1.63 -5.21 -1.29
N MET A 55 -2.41 -4.33 -0.62
CA MET A 55 -3.35 -4.68 0.44
C MET A 55 -4.72 -4.00 0.27
N PRO A 56 -5.84 -4.71 0.50
CA PRO A 56 -7.18 -4.11 0.51
C PRO A 56 -7.32 -2.98 1.54
N PRO A 57 -8.14 -1.94 1.29
CA PRO A 57 -8.29 -0.80 2.19
C PRO A 57 -8.67 -1.17 3.64
N LEU A 58 -9.52 -2.18 3.84
CA LEU A 58 -9.93 -2.65 5.17
C LEU A 58 -8.79 -3.34 5.92
N VAL A 59 -7.97 -4.12 5.22
CA VAL A 59 -6.79 -4.80 5.79
C VAL A 59 -5.74 -3.75 6.17
N ARG A 60 -5.43 -2.82 5.26
CA ARG A 60 -4.55 -1.67 5.52
C ARG A 60 -5.02 -0.83 6.71
N GLN A 61 -6.34 -0.58 6.84
CA GLN A 61 -6.89 0.20 7.96
C GLN A 61 -6.68 -0.48 9.32
N VAL A 62 -6.64 -1.82 9.39
CA VAL A 62 -6.40 -2.54 10.66
C VAL A 62 -4.91 -2.69 10.97
N PHE A 63 -4.06 -2.73 9.95
CA PHE A 63 -2.61 -2.67 10.14
C PHE A 63 -2.10 -1.27 10.51
N ASP A 64 -2.77 -0.21 10.03
CA ASP A 64 -2.47 1.23 10.26
C ASP A 64 -0.98 1.62 10.12
N ARG A 65 -0.26 0.91 9.23
CA ARG A 65 1.17 1.10 9.00
C ARG A 65 1.48 2.48 8.43
N HIS A 66 2.66 2.98 8.77
CA HIS A 66 3.19 4.27 8.33
C HIS A 66 4.62 4.11 7.79
N THR A 67 5.13 5.12 7.06
CA THR A 67 6.50 5.13 6.50
C THR A 67 7.61 4.87 7.54
N HIS A 68 7.36 5.07 8.83
CA HIS A 68 8.35 4.78 9.87
C HIS A 68 8.49 3.28 10.21
N ASP A 69 7.47 2.46 9.96
CA ASP A 69 7.52 1.00 10.18
C ASP A 69 8.39 0.28 9.14
N PHE A 70 8.52 0.88 7.95
CA PHE A 70 9.38 0.41 6.86
C PHE A 70 10.81 0.90 6.97
N LYS A 71 11.14 1.71 8.00
CA LYS A 71 12.52 2.00 8.34
C LYS A 71 13.06 0.84 9.15
N SER A 72 14.17 0.25 8.71
CA SER A 72 14.94 -0.66 9.56
C SER A 72 15.34 0.10 10.82
N SER A 73 14.73 -0.32 11.93
CA SER A 73 15.03 0.22 13.26
C SER A 73 16.53 0.07 13.51
N LEU A 74 17.22 1.20 13.67
CA LEU A 74 18.63 1.19 14.04
C LEU A 74 18.85 0.59 15.45
N VAL A 75 17.78 0.45 16.23
CA VAL A 75 17.75 -0.34 17.47
C VAL A 75 17.76 -1.84 17.18
N ASN A 76 17.05 -2.30 16.14
CA ASN A 76 17.12 -3.69 15.69
C ASN A 76 18.54 -4.02 15.25
N ALA A 77 19.15 -3.21 14.38
CA ALA A 77 20.52 -3.44 13.89
C ALA A 77 21.56 -3.63 15.01
N LEU A 78 21.41 -2.94 16.15
CA LEU A 78 22.25 -3.14 17.33
C LEU A 78 21.88 -4.40 18.15
N THR A 79 20.60 -4.77 18.23
CA THR A 79 20.21 -6.07 18.82
C THR A 79 20.53 -7.25 17.92
N ASP A 80 20.57 -7.06 16.60
CA ASP A 80 20.85 -8.09 15.60
C ASP A 80 22.35 -8.43 15.62
N GLY A 81 23.24 -7.44 15.78
CA GLY A 81 24.66 -7.71 16.06
C GLY A 81 24.91 -8.61 17.30
N VAL A 82 24.02 -8.56 18.30
CA VAL A 82 24.09 -9.43 19.49
C VAL A 82 23.35 -10.75 19.28
N LYS A 83 22.19 -10.74 18.60
CA LYS A 83 21.38 -11.94 18.33
C LYS A 83 21.99 -12.83 17.25
N GLN A 84 22.40 -12.29 16.11
CA GLN A 84 23.01 -13.07 15.01
C GLN A 84 24.26 -13.84 15.47
N TRP A 85 25.01 -13.30 16.43
CA TRP A 85 26.16 -14.00 17.01
C TRP A 85 25.75 -15.26 17.83
N PHE A 86 24.55 -15.26 18.41
CA PHE A 86 23.96 -16.41 19.13
C PHE A 86 23.08 -17.31 18.26
N THR A 87 22.32 -16.77 17.29
CA THR A 87 21.36 -17.53 16.46
C THR A 87 21.94 -18.05 15.15
N LYS A 88 22.98 -17.39 14.60
CA LYS A 88 23.52 -17.61 13.24
C LYS A 88 22.53 -17.39 12.08
N THR A 89 21.42 -16.70 12.34
CA THR A 89 20.42 -16.36 11.32
C THR A 89 20.82 -15.14 10.49
N GLU A 90 20.62 -15.20 9.18
CA GLU A 90 20.94 -14.14 8.22
C GLU A 90 19.67 -13.64 7.55
N VAL A 91 19.55 -12.33 7.37
CA VAL A 91 18.36 -11.70 6.77
C VAL A 91 18.78 -10.94 5.52
N VAL A 92 18.25 -11.36 4.38
CA VAL A 92 18.51 -10.73 3.07
C VAL A 92 17.21 -10.12 2.57
N SER A 93 17.24 -8.87 2.13
CA SER A 93 16.06 -8.18 1.58
C SER A 93 16.43 -7.27 0.41
N GLY A 94 15.51 -7.19 -0.56
CA GLY A 94 15.68 -6.43 -1.78
C GLY A 94 14.34 -5.99 -2.35
N TYR A 95 14.35 -4.97 -3.21
CA TYR A 95 13.17 -4.48 -3.89
C TYR A 95 13.46 -4.15 -5.36
N VAL A 96 12.45 -4.33 -6.21
CA VAL A 96 12.51 -4.07 -7.65
C VAL A 96 11.99 -2.66 -7.89
N PHE A 97 12.82 -1.80 -8.49
CA PHE A 97 12.46 -0.42 -8.78
C PHE A 97 12.05 -0.25 -10.24
N GLU A 98 10.88 0.36 -10.47
CA GLU A 98 10.38 0.76 -11.78
C GLU A 98 10.78 2.22 -12.08
N PRO A 99 11.78 2.50 -12.94
CA PRO A 99 12.28 3.85 -13.17
C PRO A 99 11.25 4.77 -13.83
N GLN A 100 10.33 4.24 -14.64
CA GLN A 100 9.32 5.05 -15.35
C GLN A 100 8.28 5.62 -14.39
N ARG A 101 7.87 4.83 -13.38
CA ARG A 101 6.89 5.21 -12.36
C ARG A 101 7.54 5.74 -11.08
N LYS A 102 8.86 5.56 -10.92
CA LYS A 102 9.65 5.88 -9.71
C LYS A 102 9.09 5.22 -8.45
N ALA A 103 8.71 3.95 -8.58
CA ALA A 103 8.02 3.17 -7.54
C ALA A 103 8.72 1.83 -7.31
N ALA A 104 8.61 1.28 -6.10
CA ALA A 104 8.87 -0.13 -5.87
C ALA A 104 7.70 -0.96 -6.40
N ILE A 105 7.98 -1.99 -7.21
CA ILE A 105 6.96 -2.87 -7.84
C ILE A 105 7.00 -4.30 -7.29
N GLY A 106 8.11 -4.70 -6.67
CA GLY A 106 8.25 -5.93 -5.91
C GLY A 106 9.21 -5.74 -4.74
N TYR A 107 9.05 -6.53 -3.69
CA TYR A 107 9.89 -6.57 -2.49
C TYR A 107 9.95 -8.00 -1.96
N PHE A 108 11.12 -8.43 -1.52
CA PHE A 108 11.30 -9.66 -0.76
C PHE A 108 12.15 -9.42 0.49
N GLN A 109 11.93 -10.27 1.49
CA GLN A 109 12.85 -10.50 2.59
C GLN A 109 12.86 -11.98 2.91
N VAL A 110 14.03 -12.58 3.12
CA VAL A 110 14.18 -13.96 3.58
C VAL A 110 15.07 -14.03 4.82
N THR A 111 14.63 -14.85 5.78
CA THR A 111 15.42 -15.26 6.95
C THR A 111 15.99 -16.64 6.69
N LEU A 112 17.30 -16.78 6.83
CA LEU A 112 18.09 -17.94 6.45
C LEU A 112 18.83 -18.48 7.69
N ASP A 113 18.80 -19.80 7.92
CA ASP A 113 19.58 -20.44 8.99
C ASP A 113 20.88 -21.05 8.43
N ARG A 114 22.02 -20.55 8.89
CA ARG A 114 23.35 -21.09 8.53
C ARG A 114 23.62 -22.50 9.10
N LYS A 115 22.69 -23.12 9.84
CA LYS A 115 22.78 -24.52 10.29
C LYS A 115 21.80 -25.48 9.60
N GLY A 116 20.74 -24.99 8.95
CA GLY A 116 19.66 -25.83 8.38
C GLY A 116 18.85 -26.61 9.44
N GLN A 117 18.63 -26.05 10.63
CA GLN A 117 17.79 -26.66 11.67
C GLN A 117 16.34 -26.17 11.60
N GLU A 118 16.12 -24.95 11.10
CA GLU A 118 14.81 -24.34 10.88
C GLU A 118 14.57 -24.13 9.37
N PRO A 119 13.32 -24.12 8.90
CA PRO A 119 13.00 -23.76 7.52
C PRO A 119 13.37 -22.30 7.23
N LEU A 120 13.68 -22.01 5.97
CA LEU A 120 13.89 -20.64 5.49
C LEU A 120 12.53 -19.94 5.48
N VAL A 121 12.44 -18.68 5.92
CA VAL A 121 11.15 -17.95 6.00
C VAL A 121 11.20 -16.68 5.16
N ALA A 122 10.35 -16.60 4.12
CA ALA A 122 10.25 -15.45 3.23
C ALA A 122 8.96 -14.64 3.39
N THR A 123 9.11 -13.33 3.32
CA THR A 123 8.05 -12.36 3.04
C THR A 123 8.19 -11.87 1.60
N LEU A 124 7.07 -11.80 0.88
CA LEU A 124 7.01 -11.38 -0.51
C LEU A 124 5.87 -10.37 -0.68
N THR A 125 6.13 -9.27 -1.38
CA THR A 125 5.12 -8.24 -1.71
C THR A 125 5.30 -7.84 -3.17
N VAL A 126 4.24 -7.93 -3.96
CA VAL A 126 4.24 -7.62 -5.40
C VAL A 126 3.06 -6.72 -5.70
N HIS A 127 3.32 -5.63 -6.42
CA HIS A 127 2.29 -4.68 -6.83
C HIS A 127 1.30 -5.38 -7.78
N PRO A 128 -0.03 -5.31 -7.59
CA PRO A 128 -0.99 -6.10 -8.37
C PRO A 128 -0.94 -5.93 -9.91
N ALA A 129 -0.43 -4.80 -10.40
CA ALA A 129 -0.18 -4.59 -11.84
C ALA A 129 1.12 -5.25 -12.39
N TYR A 130 1.87 -6.00 -11.57
CA TYR A 130 3.19 -6.59 -11.87
C TYR A 130 3.29 -8.05 -11.37
N THR A 131 2.19 -8.82 -11.42
CA THR A 131 2.12 -10.21 -10.93
C THR A 131 3.10 -11.17 -11.62
N TRP A 132 3.59 -10.82 -12.81
CA TRP A 132 4.70 -11.52 -13.49
C TRP A 132 6.00 -11.58 -12.66
N LEU A 133 6.17 -10.72 -11.64
CA LEU A 133 7.32 -10.76 -10.73
C LEU A 133 7.32 -11.98 -9.78
N TYR A 134 6.21 -12.73 -9.64
CA TYR A 134 6.16 -13.89 -8.75
C TYR A 134 7.20 -14.98 -9.09
N PRO A 135 7.31 -15.50 -10.32
CA PRO A 135 8.39 -16.42 -10.72
C PRO A 135 9.79 -15.81 -10.55
N GLU A 136 9.98 -14.55 -10.95
CA GLU A 136 11.30 -13.90 -10.91
C GLU A 136 11.82 -13.75 -9.47
N LEU A 137 10.95 -13.29 -8.55
CA LEU A 137 11.30 -13.11 -7.14
C LEU A 137 11.47 -14.44 -6.41
N LEU A 138 10.68 -15.47 -6.73
CA LEU A 138 10.87 -16.81 -6.15
C LEU A 138 12.12 -17.51 -6.68
N SER A 139 12.48 -17.31 -7.95
CA SER A 139 13.74 -17.78 -8.52
C SER A 139 14.95 -17.06 -7.89
N GLN A 140 14.84 -15.76 -7.63
CA GLN A 140 15.86 -15.01 -6.89
C GLN A 140 15.99 -15.47 -5.42
N LEU A 141 14.86 -15.74 -4.74
CA LEU A 141 14.87 -16.31 -3.39
C LEU A 141 15.52 -17.71 -3.36
N ALA A 142 15.24 -18.55 -4.36
CA ALA A 142 15.86 -19.86 -4.52
C ALA A 142 17.37 -19.76 -4.80
N ARG A 143 17.82 -18.81 -5.62
CA ARG A 143 19.25 -18.51 -5.84
C ARG A 143 19.95 -18.06 -4.56
N ILE A 144 19.30 -17.25 -3.71
CA ILE A 144 19.84 -16.87 -2.39
C ILE A 144 19.91 -18.07 -1.44
N ALA A 145 18.90 -18.93 -1.43
CA ALA A 145 18.86 -20.13 -0.58
C ALA A 145 19.96 -21.16 -0.92
N LYS A 146 20.45 -21.17 -2.16
CA LYS A 146 21.45 -22.12 -2.67
C LYS A 146 22.82 -22.05 -1.96
N ASP A 147 23.17 -20.91 -1.37
CA ASP A 147 24.41 -20.73 -0.61
C ASP A 147 24.30 -21.19 0.85
N PHE A 148 23.14 -21.72 1.26
CA PHE A 148 22.79 -22.14 2.62
C PHE A 148 22.51 -23.65 2.68
N PRO A 149 22.44 -24.26 3.89
CA PRO A 149 22.07 -25.66 4.04
C PRO A 149 20.71 -25.99 3.43
N LEU A 150 20.58 -27.20 2.86
CA LEU A 150 19.38 -27.68 2.19
C LEU A 150 18.18 -27.72 3.15
N ALA A 151 17.26 -26.78 3.00
CA ALA A 151 16.06 -26.59 3.83
C ALA A 151 14.87 -26.14 2.96
N SER A 152 13.65 -26.34 3.45
CA SER A 152 12.44 -25.84 2.79
C SER A 152 12.30 -24.32 2.93
N LEU A 153 11.56 -23.70 2.01
CA LEU A 153 11.22 -22.28 2.06
C LEU A 153 9.74 -22.11 2.36
N GLN A 154 9.43 -21.52 3.50
CA GLN A 154 8.08 -21.20 3.92
C GLN A 154 7.73 -19.73 3.62
N LEU A 155 6.53 -19.50 3.09
CA LEU A 155 5.99 -18.17 2.84
C LEU A 155 4.48 -18.10 3.09
N ALA A 156 3.98 -16.90 3.38
CA ALA A 156 2.56 -16.63 3.50
C ALA A 156 1.97 -16.01 2.22
N SER A 157 0.77 -16.46 1.86
CA SER A 157 -0.14 -15.79 0.93
C SER A 157 -1.42 -15.38 1.66
N ALA A 158 -2.11 -14.38 1.12
CA ALA A 158 -3.44 -13.99 1.57
C ALA A 158 -4.47 -14.20 0.45
N ASP A 159 -5.73 -14.41 0.81
CA ASP A 159 -6.85 -14.59 -0.13
C ASP A 159 -7.07 -13.41 -1.10
N TYR A 160 -6.59 -12.22 -0.75
CA TYR A 160 -6.56 -11.04 -1.62
C TYR A 160 -5.33 -10.96 -2.56
N GLN A 161 -4.53 -12.02 -2.68
CA GLN A 161 -3.37 -12.14 -3.57
C GLN A 161 -3.47 -13.41 -4.43
N PRO A 162 -4.54 -13.59 -5.22
CA PRO A 162 -4.88 -14.86 -5.86
C PRO A 162 -3.81 -15.34 -6.84
N GLU A 163 -3.17 -14.44 -7.58
CA GLU A 163 -2.11 -14.79 -8.55
C GLU A 163 -0.85 -15.35 -7.87
N ARG A 164 -0.68 -15.11 -6.56
CA ARG A 164 0.36 -15.76 -5.77
C ARG A 164 -0.02 -17.19 -5.42
N GLU A 165 -1.25 -17.43 -4.98
CA GLU A 165 -1.70 -18.80 -4.69
C GLU A 165 -1.72 -19.64 -5.96
N GLU A 166 -2.22 -19.11 -7.07
CA GLU A 166 -2.22 -19.79 -8.38
C GLU A 166 -0.80 -20.15 -8.84
N TYR A 167 0.17 -19.23 -8.73
CA TYR A 167 1.56 -19.54 -9.05
C TYR A 167 2.19 -20.59 -8.10
N LEU A 168 1.88 -20.54 -6.80
CA LEU A 168 2.35 -21.52 -5.82
C LEU A 168 1.74 -22.91 -6.05
N GLU A 169 0.47 -23.01 -6.42
CA GLU A 169 -0.15 -24.26 -6.89
C GLU A 169 0.53 -24.76 -8.17
N GLN A 170 0.76 -23.87 -9.14
CA GLN A 170 1.35 -24.22 -10.44
C GLN A 170 2.75 -24.83 -10.31
N ILE A 171 3.59 -24.33 -9.40
CA ILE A 171 4.93 -24.90 -9.15
C ILE A 171 4.91 -26.14 -8.23
N GLY A 172 3.76 -26.50 -7.65
CA GLY A 172 3.63 -27.64 -6.74
C GLY A 172 4.07 -27.36 -5.30
N ALA A 173 4.03 -26.11 -4.84
CA ALA A 173 4.24 -25.78 -3.43
C ALA A 173 3.11 -26.36 -2.55
N GLN A 174 3.44 -26.79 -1.34
CA GLN A 174 2.49 -27.47 -0.45
C GLN A 174 1.84 -26.49 0.52
N ARG A 175 0.50 -26.52 0.65
CA ARG A 175 -0.20 -25.81 1.73
C ARG A 175 0.02 -26.54 3.05
N VAL A 176 0.72 -25.92 4.01
CA VAL A 176 1.06 -26.52 5.31
C VAL A 176 0.15 -26.06 6.45
N GLU A 177 -0.33 -24.81 6.42
CA GLU A 177 -1.29 -24.27 7.39
C GLU A 177 -2.24 -23.28 6.70
N HIS A 178 -3.43 -23.06 7.28
CA HIS A 178 -4.37 -22.03 6.85
C HIS A 178 -5.03 -21.40 8.08
N THR A 179 -4.97 -20.07 8.20
CA THR A 179 -5.53 -19.31 9.34
C THR A 179 -6.45 -18.18 8.90
N LEU A 180 -7.41 -17.80 9.76
CA LEU A 180 -8.32 -16.69 9.51
C LEU A 180 -7.87 -15.44 10.29
N MET A 181 -7.43 -14.40 9.59
CA MET A 181 -7.17 -13.10 10.19
C MET A 181 -8.50 -12.44 10.58
N MET A 182 -8.61 -11.97 11.83
CA MET A 182 -9.80 -11.29 12.34
C MET A 182 -9.45 -10.00 13.08
N SER A 183 -10.21 -8.94 12.84
CA SER A 183 -10.14 -7.67 13.56
C SER A 183 -11.23 -7.56 14.64
N ARG A 184 -11.07 -6.61 15.58
CA ARG A 184 -12.14 -6.17 16.48
C ARG A 184 -11.98 -4.69 16.84
N SER A 185 -13.06 -3.93 16.83
CA SER A 185 -13.04 -2.50 17.15
C SER A 185 -13.09 -2.25 18.66
N VAL A 186 -11.97 -1.84 19.26
CA VAL A 186 -11.87 -1.59 20.71
C VAL A 186 -12.76 -0.42 21.17
N TRP A 187 -13.10 0.51 20.27
CA TRP A 187 -13.88 1.72 20.58
C TRP A 187 -15.26 1.45 21.21
N HIS A 188 -15.92 0.33 20.90
CA HIS A 188 -17.21 -0.03 21.51
C HIS A 188 -17.10 -0.24 23.03
N LYS A 189 -16.01 -0.88 23.49
CA LYS A 189 -15.74 -1.11 24.92
C LYS A 189 -15.51 0.18 25.71
N LEU A 190 -15.11 1.27 25.05
CA LEU A 190 -14.93 2.59 25.68
C LEU A 190 -16.25 3.36 25.89
N ARG A 191 -17.36 2.92 25.29
CA ARG A 191 -18.71 3.36 25.67
C ARG A 191 -19.27 2.47 26.76
N GLU A 192 -19.24 1.15 26.56
CA GLU A 192 -19.80 0.16 27.50
C GLU A 192 -19.22 0.33 28.92
N SER A 193 -17.91 0.46 29.05
CA SER A 193 -17.24 0.67 30.34
C SER A 193 -17.56 2.02 31.02
N LYS A 194 -18.02 3.04 30.27
CA LYS A 194 -18.43 4.34 30.83
C LYS A 194 -19.88 4.37 31.28
N PHE A 195 -20.77 3.62 30.63
CA PHE A 195 -22.19 3.58 31.03
C PHE A 195 -22.44 2.73 32.28
N VAL A 196 -21.70 1.63 32.49
CA VAL A 196 -21.82 0.78 33.69
C VAL A 196 -21.44 1.51 35.00
N SER A 197 -20.73 2.64 34.92
CA SER A 197 -20.35 3.44 36.10
C SER A 197 -21.20 4.70 36.32
N LEU A 198 -22.30 4.89 35.58
CA LEU A 198 -23.12 6.12 35.62
C LEU A 198 -24.53 5.97 36.21
N GLU A 199 -24.94 4.78 36.66
CA GLU A 199 -26.18 4.61 37.45
C GLU A 199 -26.06 5.13 38.90
N GLY A 200 -24.84 5.47 39.36
CA GLY A 200 -24.55 5.83 40.76
C GLY A 200 -24.17 7.30 41.04
N LEU A 201 -24.17 8.19 40.05
CA LEU A 201 -23.74 9.60 40.24
C LEU A 201 -24.88 10.60 40.05
N GLN A 202 -25.27 11.27 41.14
CA GLN A 202 -26.37 12.24 41.23
C GLN A 202 -26.06 13.59 40.54
N TRP A 203 -25.93 13.60 39.21
CA TRP A 203 -25.64 14.82 38.42
C TRP A 203 -26.80 15.83 38.30
N SER A 204 -27.80 15.75 39.19
CA SER A 204 -29.02 16.57 39.15
C SER A 204 -28.93 17.90 39.93
N GLU A 205 -28.06 18.02 40.93
CA GLU A 205 -28.17 19.12 41.91
C GLU A 205 -27.15 20.27 41.74
N MET A 206 -26.00 20.05 41.08
CA MET A 206 -24.94 21.07 40.99
C MET A 206 -25.02 22.01 39.77
N LEU A 207 -26.03 21.90 38.90
CA LEU A 207 -26.18 22.75 37.70
C LEU A 207 -27.13 23.96 37.87
N GLN A 208 -27.62 24.23 39.08
CA GLN A 208 -28.47 25.40 39.35
C GLN A 208 -27.70 26.76 39.39
N GLY A 209 -26.37 26.75 39.26
CA GLY A 209 -25.52 27.93 39.41
C GLY A 209 -25.27 28.81 38.17
N LEU A 210 -25.66 28.39 36.96
CA LEU A 210 -25.33 29.09 35.71
C LEU A 210 -26.54 29.72 35.02
N GLN A 211 -27.26 30.61 35.72
CA GLN A 211 -28.19 31.53 35.08
C GLN A 211 -27.47 32.80 34.59
N PRO A 212 -27.42 33.11 33.27
CA PRO A 212 -26.81 34.32 32.76
C PRO A 212 -27.71 35.54 33.01
N ALA A 213 -27.61 36.13 34.20
CA ALA A 213 -28.42 37.26 34.64
C ALA A 213 -28.02 38.60 33.99
N ARG A 214 -28.26 38.77 32.68
CA ARG A 214 -28.24 40.08 31.99
C ARG A 214 -29.22 40.11 30.81
N LYS A 215 -30.05 41.15 30.76
CA LYS A 215 -31.04 41.38 29.69
C LYS A 215 -30.31 41.71 28.36
N PRO A 216 -30.77 41.20 27.20
CA PRO A 216 -30.26 41.65 25.91
C PRO A 216 -30.61 43.12 25.69
N VAL A 217 -29.62 43.91 25.26
CA VAL A 217 -29.81 45.33 24.92
C VAL A 217 -30.21 45.43 23.43
N PRO A 218 -31.35 46.05 23.08
CA PRO A 218 -31.79 46.17 21.69
C PRO A 218 -31.01 47.26 20.93
N GLY A 219 -29.78 46.94 20.52
CA GLY A 219 -28.96 47.78 19.65
C GLY A 219 -29.36 47.62 18.18
N GLY A 220 -30.23 48.50 17.67
CA GLY A 220 -30.70 48.44 16.28
C GLY A 220 -29.66 48.89 15.25
N MET A 221 -29.45 48.08 14.21
CA MET A 221 -28.76 48.49 12.98
C MET A 221 -29.75 48.49 11.81
N SER A 222 -30.27 49.67 11.48
CA SER A 222 -31.21 49.84 10.37
C SER A 222 -30.48 49.79 9.03
N TRP A 223 -30.75 48.76 8.23
CA TRP A 223 -30.28 48.63 6.85
C TRP A 223 -31.46 48.62 5.88
N LEU A 224 -32.00 49.80 5.61
CA LEU A 224 -33.08 49.99 4.64
C LEU A 224 -32.56 50.01 3.20
N ARG A 225 -33.11 49.13 2.37
CA ARG A 225 -33.26 49.27 0.91
C ARG A 225 -34.60 49.97 0.59
N PRO A 226 -34.88 50.44 -0.65
CA PRO A 226 -33.98 50.84 -1.75
C PRO A 226 -34.43 52.13 -2.51
N GLN A 227 -33.58 52.63 -3.46
CA GLN A 227 -33.96 53.46 -4.63
C GLN A 227 -34.53 54.89 -4.38
N PRO A 228 -34.70 55.79 -5.40
CA PRO A 228 -34.53 55.64 -6.86
C PRO A 228 -33.56 56.64 -7.56
N LEU A 229 -33.57 56.61 -8.91
CA LEU A 229 -32.82 57.42 -9.90
C LEU A 229 -33.47 58.83 -10.15
N PRO A 230 -32.88 59.81 -10.90
CA PRO A 230 -32.69 59.69 -12.38
C PRO A 230 -31.59 60.51 -13.12
N ASN A 231 -31.21 59.99 -14.30
CA ASN A 231 -30.75 60.67 -15.55
C ASN A 231 -29.42 61.48 -15.55
N SER A 232 -28.69 61.60 -16.67
CA SER A 232 -29.10 61.46 -18.09
C SER A 232 -28.06 60.84 -19.04
N ILE A 233 -28.52 60.06 -20.04
CA ILE A 233 -28.22 60.10 -21.51
C ILE A 233 -26.71 60.04 -21.93
N SER A 234 -26.21 59.16 -22.82
CA SER A 234 -26.76 58.52 -24.05
C SER A 234 -26.16 57.10 -24.28
N VAL A 235 -26.84 56.10 -24.89
CA VAL A 235 -26.92 55.76 -26.35
C VAL A 235 -25.53 55.47 -26.98
N SER A 236 -25.19 54.31 -27.59
CA SER A 236 -25.92 53.04 -27.85
C SER A 236 -25.02 51.87 -28.33
N ASP A 237 -25.42 50.61 -28.06
CA ASP A 237 -25.07 49.37 -28.79
C ASP A 237 -25.86 49.24 -30.13
N PRO A 238 -25.68 48.24 -31.06
CA PRO A 238 -24.88 46.99 -30.99
C PRO A 238 -24.03 46.58 -32.26
N VAL A 239 -23.41 45.38 -32.15
CA VAL A 239 -22.75 44.45 -33.13
C VAL A 239 -23.57 44.09 -34.42
N PRO A 240 -23.08 43.29 -35.44
CA PRO A 240 -21.76 42.66 -35.75
C PRO A 240 -21.31 42.70 -37.28
N PHE A 241 -20.38 41.80 -37.70
CA PHE A 241 -19.85 41.47 -39.07
C PHE A 241 -18.74 42.41 -39.64
N THR A 242 -17.80 42.01 -40.53
CA THR A 242 -17.85 41.09 -41.72
C THR A 242 -16.47 40.44 -42.06
N ARG A 243 -16.40 39.45 -42.98
CA ARG A 243 -15.17 38.81 -43.54
C ARG A 243 -14.76 39.37 -44.94
N LEU A 244 -13.46 39.35 -45.26
CA LEU A 244 -12.81 39.06 -46.58
C LEU A 244 -11.35 38.59 -46.28
N ASN A 245 -10.71 37.59 -46.93
CA ASN A 245 -10.29 37.38 -48.33
C ASN A 245 -9.27 38.43 -48.84
N THR A 246 -8.17 38.14 -49.57
CA THR A 246 -7.56 36.92 -50.20
C THR A 246 -6.03 37.19 -50.41
N SER A 247 -5.11 36.41 -51.01
CA SER A 247 -5.09 35.16 -51.84
C SER A 247 -3.68 34.52 -51.91
N SER A 248 -3.55 33.34 -52.56
CA SER A 248 -2.31 32.69 -53.08
C SER A 248 -1.25 32.20 -52.05
N GLU A 249 -0.35 31.24 -52.32
CA GLU A 249 0.08 30.59 -53.60
C GLU A 249 0.45 29.09 -53.44
N VAL A 250 0.50 28.34 -54.55
CA VAL A 250 0.64 26.86 -54.73
C VAL A 250 1.09 26.61 -56.20
N PRO A 251 1.76 25.52 -56.67
CA PRO A 251 2.43 24.31 -56.09
C PRO A 251 3.97 24.38 -56.41
N PRO A 252 4.76 23.35 -56.87
CA PRO A 252 4.71 21.86 -56.86
C PRO A 252 5.94 21.22 -56.14
N GLU A 253 6.05 19.91 -55.86
CA GLU A 253 5.48 18.65 -56.41
C GLU A 253 6.21 18.04 -57.64
N THR A 254 7.16 17.14 -57.38
CA THR A 254 7.42 15.85 -58.07
C THR A 254 8.33 15.02 -57.12
N ASP A 255 8.12 13.72 -56.86
CA ASP A 255 8.09 12.53 -57.75
C ASP A 255 9.51 12.15 -58.24
N THR A 256 9.96 10.89 -58.29
CA THR A 256 9.27 9.58 -58.27
C THR A 256 10.09 8.48 -57.53
N SER A 257 9.49 7.28 -57.45
CA SER A 257 10.00 5.90 -57.18
C SER A 257 11.33 5.50 -57.89
N ASP A 258 11.91 4.29 -57.79
CA ASP A 258 11.40 2.95 -57.43
C ASP A 258 12.51 1.90 -57.12
N LYS A 259 12.10 0.75 -56.58
CA LYS A 259 12.66 -0.62 -56.75
C LYS A 259 14.18 -0.90 -56.90
N SER A 260 14.69 -1.60 -55.86
CA SER A 260 15.01 -3.05 -55.91
C SER A 260 16.44 -3.59 -56.16
N ARG A 261 16.66 -4.76 -55.53
CA ARG A 261 17.59 -5.87 -55.86
C ARG A 261 19.11 -5.60 -55.86
N GLY A 262 19.76 -6.20 -54.87
CA GLY A 262 21.18 -6.57 -54.81
C GLY A 262 21.32 -7.69 -53.80
#